data_AF-A0A6I9QNM8-F1
#
_entry.id   AF-A0A6I9QNM8-F1
#
_cell.length_a   1.000
_cell.length_b   1.000
_cell.length_c   1.000
_cell.angle_alpha   90.00
_cell.angle_beta   90.00
_cell.angle_gamma   90.00
#
_symmetry.space_group_name_H-M   'P 1'
#
loop_
_entity.id
_entity.type
_entity.pdbx_description
1 polymer ?
#
loop_
_entity_poly.entity_id
_entity_poly.type
_entity_poly.pdbx_seq_one_letter_code
_entity_poly.pdbx_strand_id
1 'polypeptide(L)'
;GDRFIPVRSAMDFDVANLLLTTQEIKKDRSSWSEYYQKLLSECFLNNRTRIFVFKSKPPAPVNEMFQEYLGSSCKSRVVKQWRHIPKNAERTLDAPNMIGDYCLSLLDWGSSNVLAVALGSTVYLLNASNRYCSELVSVGDDGPITSVSWSPDGQ
;
A
#
# COMPACT_ATOMS: atom_id res chain seq x y z
N GLY A 1 35.84 32.71 6.72
CA GLY A 1 35.50 31.57 7.57
C GLY A 1 36.75 30.77 7.84
N ASP A 2 36.94 30.37 9.09
CA ASP A 2 37.99 29.44 9.53
C ASP A 2 37.86 28.11 8.77
N ARG A 3 38.99 27.52 8.37
CA ARG A 3 39.03 26.26 7.60
C ARG A 3 38.90 25.03 8.49
N PHE A 4 39.09 25.17 9.80
CA PHE A 4 39.10 24.05 10.74
C PHE A 4 37.80 23.91 11.54
N ILE A 5 36.93 24.93 11.53
CA ILE A 5 35.67 24.92 12.29
C ILE A 5 34.48 24.84 11.32
N PRO A 6 33.71 23.73 11.33
CA PRO A 6 32.52 23.60 10.49
C PRO A 6 31.39 24.52 10.97
N VAL A 7 30.58 24.98 10.02
CA VAL A 7 29.45 25.88 10.25
C VAL A 7 28.27 25.06 10.74
N ARG A 8 28.00 25.11 12.04
CA ARG A 8 26.93 24.31 12.70
C ARG A 8 25.56 24.53 12.07
N SER A 9 25.21 25.76 11.71
CA SER A 9 23.91 26.09 11.11
C SER A 9 23.73 25.60 9.67
N ALA A 10 24.83 25.23 9.00
CA ALA A 10 24.81 24.70 7.63
C ALA A 10 24.96 23.17 7.59
N MET A 11 25.13 22.54 8.75
CA MET A 11 25.31 21.10 8.90
C MET A 11 24.02 20.46 9.40
N ASP A 12 23.71 19.29 8.86
CA ASP A 12 22.63 18.43 9.33
C ASP A 12 23.22 17.38 10.29
N PHE A 13 23.00 17.59 11.59
CA PHE A 13 23.58 16.74 12.63
C PHE A 13 22.97 15.34 12.66
N ASP A 14 21.69 15.20 12.29
CA ASP A 14 21.00 13.92 12.29
C ASP A 14 21.52 13.04 11.15
N VAL A 15 21.67 13.61 9.96
CA VAL A 15 22.28 12.93 8.81
C VAL A 15 23.75 12.59 9.08
N ALA A 16 24.50 13.48 9.73
CA ALA A 16 25.88 13.22 10.13
C ALA A 16 26.00 12.00 11.06
N ASN A 17 25.13 11.92 12.06
CA ASN A 17 25.10 10.81 13.01
C ASN A 17 24.73 9.48 12.32
N LEU A 18 23.73 9.51 11.41
CA LEU A 18 23.34 8.35 10.62
C LEU A 18 24.50 7.80 9.76
N LEU A 19 25.22 8.68 9.06
CA LEU A 19 26.34 8.27 8.19
C LEU A 19 27.53 7.70 8.97
N LEU A 20 27.74 8.15 10.21
CA LEU A 20 28.79 7.61 11.09
C LEU A 20 28.41 6.26 11.69
N THR A 21 27.14 6.09 12.08
CA THR A 21 26.65 4.88 12.77
C THR A 21 26.29 3.74 11.81
N THR A 22 25.89 4.04 10.57
CA THR A 22 25.57 3.01 9.55
C THR A 22 26.76 2.15 9.14
N GLN A 23 28.00 2.60 9.32
CA GLN A 23 29.19 1.76 9.11
C GLN A 23 29.39 0.71 10.22
N GLU A 24 28.88 0.95 11.43
CA GLU A 24 29.03 0.03 12.57
C GLU A 24 27.89 -1.00 12.66
N ILE A 25 26.74 -0.70 12.04
CA ILE A 25 25.63 -1.66 11.92
C ILE A 25 26.02 -2.70 10.87
N LYS A 26 26.69 -3.77 11.33
CA LYS A 26 26.88 -5.00 10.55
C LYS A 26 25.54 -5.42 9.96
N LYS A 27 25.44 -5.29 8.64
CA LYS A 27 24.55 -5.94 7.67
C LYS A 27 23.63 -7.02 8.22
N ASP A 28 22.68 -6.66 9.07
CA ASP A 28 21.43 -7.40 9.19
C ASP A 28 20.55 -6.90 8.06
N ARG A 29 20.52 -7.70 7.00
CA ARG A 29 19.80 -7.42 5.75
C ARG A 29 18.32 -7.22 6.06
N SER A 30 17.91 -5.97 6.24
CA SER A 30 16.52 -5.58 6.25
C SER A 30 15.87 -6.06 4.94
N SER A 31 14.78 -6.80 5.08
CA SER A 31 13.97 -7.45 4.03
C SER A 31 13.20 -6.45 3.14
N TRP A 32 13.84 -5.38 2.71
CA TRP A 32 13.26 -4.40 1.79
C TRP A 32 14.12 -4.33 0.54
N SER A 33 13.45 -4.26 -0.60
CA SER A 33 14.09 -4.25 -1.93
C SER A 33 15.20 -3.19 -2.01
N GLU A 34 16.35 -3.56 -2.60
CA GLU A 34 17.49 -2.66 -2.85
C GLU A 34 17.08 -1.38 -3.59
N TYR A 35 16.04 -1.45 -4.41
CA TYR A 35 15.44 -0.30 -5.10
C TYR A 35 14.85 0.72 -4.13
N TYR A 36 14.14 0.24 -3.10
CA TYR A 36 13.52 1.10 -2.09
C TYR A 36 14.57 1.75 -1.19
N GLN A 37 15.63 1.02 -0.84
CA GLN A 37 16.78 1.58 -0.10
C GLN A 37 17.47 2.69 -0.89
N LYS A 38 17.61 2.51 -2.21
CA LYS A 38 18.18 3.52 -3.11
C LYS A 38 17.30 4.78 -3.20
N LEU A 39 15.98 4.62 -3.25
CA LEU A 39 15.05 5.74 -3.28
C LEU A 39 15.14 6.57 -1.98
N LEU A 40 15.19 5.89 -0.82
CA LEU A 40 15.32 6.56 0.47
C LEU A 40 16.66 7.31 0.59
N SER A 41 17.77 6.71 0.15
CA SER A 41 19.07 7.38 0.20
C SER A 41 19.11 8.60 -0.73
N GLU A 42 18.46 8.54 -1.89
CA GLU A 42 18.37 9.67 -2.82
C GLU A 42 17.55 10.83 -2.24
N CYS A 43 16.36 10.55 -1.68
CA CYS A 43 15.47 11.57 -1.13
C CYS A 43 16.01 12.22 0.16
N PHE A 44 16.53 11.42 1.10
CA PHE A 44 16.93 11.95 2.41
C PHE A 44 18.37 12.47 2.43
N LEU A 45 19.28 11.85 1.68
CA LEU A 45 20.69 12.25 1.70
C LEU A 45 21.01 13.24 0.58
N ASN A 46 20.15 13.40 -0.44
CA ASN A 46 20.41 14.27 -1.59
C ASN A 46 21.76 13.99 -2.26
N ASN A 47 22.19 12.71 -2.24
CA ASN A 47 23.53 12.27 -2.65
C ASN A 47 24.69 12.98 -1.93
N ARG A 48 24.47 13.49 -0.70
CA ARG A 48 25.52 14.09 0.12
C ARG A 48 26.50 13.03 0.61
N THR A 49 27.76 13.21 0.26
CA THR A 49 28.87 12.34 0.70
C THR A 49 29.74 12.96 1.79
N ARG A 50 29.50 14.23 2.15
CA ARG A 50 30.29 14.98 3.13
C ARG A 50 29.49 15.23 4.40
N ILE A 51 30.07 14.82 5.53
CA ILE A 51 29.51 14.98 6.87
C ILE A 51 29.65 16.43 7.35
N PHE A 52 30.80 17.07 7.09
CA PHE A 52 31.09 18.43 7.55
C PHE A 52 30.82 19.48 6.46
N VAL A 53 30.23 20.61 6.88
CA VAL A 53 29.97 21.78 6.02
C VAL A 53 30.70 22.99 6.58
N PHE A 54 31.65 23.55 5.82
CA PHE A 54 32.47 24.70 6.23
C PHE A 54 32.04 26.03 5.63
N LYS A 55 31.04 26.01 4.74
CA LYS A 55 30.47 27.19 4.08
C LYS A 55 28.96 27.05 4.02
N SER A 56 28.24 28.05 4.49
CA SER A 56 26.80 28.15 4.29
C SER A 56 26.53 28.43 2.82
N LYS A 57 25.85 27.51 2.13
CA LYS A 57 25.22 27.83 0.85
C LYS A 57 24.01 28.74 1.15
N PRO A 58 23.75 29.78 0.34
CA PRO A 58 22.49 30.50 0.41
C PRO A 58 21.35 29.48 0.34
N PRO A 59 20.26 29.64 1.12
CA PRO A 59 19.09 28.79 0.95
C PRO A 59 18.68 28.89 -0.51
N ALA A 60 18.69 27.75 -1.21
CA ALA A 60 18.20 27.69 -2.57
C ALA A 60 16.81 28.34 -2.59
N PRO A 61 16.50 29.24 -3.54
CA PRO A 61 15.17 29.84 -3.63
C PRO A 61 14.14 28.72 -3.53
N VAL A 62 13.06 28.96 -2.77
CA VAL A 62 12.10 27.91 -2.35
C VAL A 62 11.49 27.14 -3.54
N ASN A 63 11.61 27.69 -4.75
CA ASN A 63 11.22 27.09 -6.01
C ASN A 63 12.23 26.08 -6.60
N GLU A 64 13.51 26.12 -6.20
CA GLU A 64 14.56 25.22 -6.67
C GLU A 64 14.49 23.84 -6.02
N MET A 65 14.07 23.70 -4.75
CA MET A 65 13.86 22.34 -4.21
C MET A 65 12.80 21.61 -5.02
N PHE A 66 11.61 22.19 -5.21
CA PHE A 66 10.59 21.54 -6.02
C PHE A 66 10.99 21.35 -7.49
N GLN A 67 11.79 22.25 -8.08
CA GLN A 67 12.20 22.13 -9.48
C GLN A 67 13.42 21.22 -9.71
N GLU A 68 14.36 21.11 -8.77
CA GLU A 68 15.58 20.28 -8.94
C GLU A 68 15.27 18.79 -8.70
N TYR A 69 14.32 18.45 -7.80
CA TYR A 69 13.77 17.09 -7.68
C TYR A 69 12.88 16.67 -8.85
N LEU A 70 12.26 17.62 -9.54
CA LEU A 70 11.43 17.36 -10.73
C LEU A 70 12.19 17.56 -12.06
N GLY A 71 13.45 18.01 -12.01
CA GLY A 71 14.15 18.59 -13.16
C GLY A 71 15.17 17.69 -13.86
N SER A 72 15.65 16.62 -13.23
CA SER A 72 16.78 15.83 -13.78
C SER A 72 16.54 14.34 -13.96
N SER A 73 15.29 13.89 -13.98
CA SER A 73 14.94 12.59 -14.56
C SER A 73 13.69 12.77 -15.38
N CYS A 74 13.86 12.71 -16.70
CA CYS A 74 12.86 12.64 -17.75
C CYS A 74 11.71 13.68 -17.73
N LYS A 75 11.46 14.30 -18.89
CA LYS A 75 10.21 15.02 -19.17
C LYS A 75 9.02 14.06 -19.19
N SER A 76 8.69 13.44 -18.07
CA SER A 76 7.36 12.91 -17.84
C SER A 76 6.62 14.07 -17.20
N ARG A 77 5.73 14.73 -17.95
CA ARG A 77 4.59 15.38 -17.30
C ARG A 77 4.10 14.36 -16.28
N VAL A 78 4.00 14.71 -15.00
CA VAL A 78 3.24 13.90 -14.05
C VAL A 78 1.79 14.03 -14.49
N VAL A 79 1.47 13.33 -15.59
CA VAL A 79 0.12 12.99 -15.96
C VAL A 79 -0.34 12.23 -14.74
N LYS A 80 -1.23 12.86 -13.97
CA LYS A 80 -1.92 12.25 -12.84
C LYS A 80 -2.33 10.86 -13.34
N GLN A 81 -1.58 9.83 -12.95
CA GLN A 81 -1.77 8.51 -13.54
C GLN A 81 -3.10 8.03 -13.00
N TRP A 82 -4.13 8.24 -13.82
CA TRP A 82 -5.47 7.83 -13.51
C TRP A 82 -5.42 6.31 -13.45
N ARG A 83 -5.66 5.74 -12.27
CA ARG A 83 -5.73 4.29 -12.14
C ARG A 83 -6.82 3.80 -13.09
N HIS A 84 -6.46 2.88 -13.98
CA HIS A 84 -7.45 2.27 -14.84
C HIS A 84 -8.30 1.32 -13.99
N ILE A 85 -9.60 1.64 -13.85
CA ILE A 85 -10.59 0.74 -13.26
C ILE A 85 -11.34 0.10 -14.43
N PRO A 86 -11.28 -1.23 -14.60
CA PRO A 86 -12.07 -1.92 -15.60
C PRO A 86 -13.56 -1.56 -15.44
N LYS A 87 -14.22 -1.23 -16.55
CA LYS A 87 -15.66 -0.93 -16.55
C LYS A 87 -16.54 -2.17 -16.55
N ASN A 88 -15.95 -3.32 -16.88
CA ASN A 88 -16.63 -4.60 -16.92
C ASN A 88 -16.24 -5.42 -15.70
N ALA A 89 -17.16 -6.24 -15.21
CA ALA A 89 -16.86 -7.22 -14.19
C ALA A 89 -15.82 -8.22 -14.71
N GLU A 90 -14.87 -8.60 -13.87
CA GLU A 90 -13.94 -9.69 -14.21
C GLU A 90 -14.70 -11.02 -14.28
N ARG A 91 -15.71 -11.19 -13.42
CA ARG A 91 -16.50 -12.42 -13.29
C ARG A 91 -17.95 -12.10 -12.98
N THR A 92 -18.82 -12.94 -13.52
CA THR A 92 -20.25 -12.93 -13.25
C THR A 92 -20.62 -14.30 -12.69
N LEU A 93 -21.41 -14.30 -11.63
CA LEU A 93 -21.94 -15.50 -11.00
C LEU A 93 -23.45 -15.47 -11.15
N ASP A 94 -24.03 -16.63 -11.41
CA ASP A 94 -25.48 -16.77 -11.41
C ASP A 94 -25.96 -16.88 -9.96
N ALA A 95 -26.98 -16.08 -9.62
CA ALA A 95 -27.59 -16.05 -8.30
C ALA A 95 -29.09 -16.38 -8.43
N PRO A 96 -29.44 -17.64 -8.77
CA PRO A 96 -30.83 -18.05 -8.86
C PRO A 96 -31.51 -17.90 -7.49
N ASN A 97 -32.77 -17.46 -7.47
CA ASN A 97 -33.56 -17.33 -6.23
C ASN A 97 -33.00 -16.32 -5.20
N MET A 98 -32.10 -15.42 -5.60
CA MET A 98 -31.68 -14.31 -4.74
C MET A 98 -32.85 -13.35 -4.52
N ILE A 99 -33.15 -13.07 -3.25
CA ILE A 99 -34.27 -12.19 -2.89
C ILE A 99 -33.80 -10.74 -3.00
N GLY A 100 -34.46 -9.96 -3.84
CA GLY A 100 -34.16 -8.55 -4.08
C GLY A 100 -34.71 -7.60 -3.02
N ASP A 101 -34.68 -7.99 -1.74
CA ASP A 101 -35.13 -7.15 -0.62
C ASP A 101 -33.94 -6.40 -0.03
N TYR A 102 -34.09 -5.08 0.08
CA TYR A 102 -33.06 -4.17 0.59
C TYR A 102 -32.72 -4.42 2.07
N CYS A 103 -33.65 -4.98 2.85
CA CYS A 103 -33.47 -5.23 4.27
C CYS A 103 -32.63 -6.49 4.56
N LEU A 104 -32.27 -7.28 3.54
CA LEU A 104 -31.57 -8.55 3.71
C LEU A 104 -30.06 -8.41 3.43
N SER A 105 -29.25 -9.12 4.21
CA SER A 105 -27.79 -9.15 4.07
C SER A 105 -27.35 -10.54 3.59
N LEU A 106 -27.58 -10.83 2.30
CA LEU A 106 -27.49 -12.19 1.76
C LEU A 106 -26.09 -12.61 1.30
N LEU A 107 -25.07 -11.77 1.44
CA LEU A 107 -23.73 -12.03 0.92
C LEU A 107 -22.68 -11.49 1.88
N ASP A 108 -21.68 -12.31 2.17
CA ASP A 108 -20.48 -11.88 2.90
C ASP A 108 -19.22 -12.59 2.38
N TRP A 109 -18.09 -11.88 2.39
CA TRP A 109 -16.80 -12.37 1.89
C TRP A 109 -15.82 -12.55 3.04
N GLY A 110 -15.55 -13.81 3.38
CA GLY A 110 -14.65 -14.15 4.47
C GLY A 110 -13.18 -13.88 4.17
N SER A 111 -12.39 -13.73 5.24
CA SER A 111 -10.94 -13.50 5.19
C SER A 111 -10.16 -14.64 4.49
N SER A 112 -10.72 -15.85 4.46
CA SER A 112 -10.18 -17.03 3.77
C SER A 112 -10.44 -17.06 2.25
N ASN A 113 -10.89 -15.94 1.67
CA ASN A 113 -11.26 -15.82 0.26
C ASN A 113 -12.42 -16.75 -0.17
N VAL A 114 -13.34 -17.01 0.76
CA VAL A 114 -14.57 -17.76 0.53
C VAL A 114 -15.74 -16.80 0.64
N LEU A 115 -16.55 -16.75 -0.42
CA LEU A 115 -17.77 -15.98 -0.49
C LEU A 115 -18.92 -16.85 -0.01
N ALA A 116 -19.71 -16.37 0.94
CA ALA A 116 -20.96 -16.99 1.34
C ALA A 116 -22.13 -16.22 0.71
N VAL A 117 -23.05 -16.93 0.07
CA VAL A 117 -24.22 -16.34 -0.60
C VAL A 117 -25.48 -17.13 -0.22
N ALA A 118 -26.47 -16.43 0.31
CA ALA A 118 -27.80 -16.98 0.59
C ALA A 118 -28.71 -16.84 -0.65
N LEU A 119 -29.19 -17.98 -1.14
CA LEU A 119 -30.09 -18.09 -2.28
C LEU A 119 -31.36 -18.82 -1.83
N GLY A 120 -32.46 -18.08 -1.64
CA GLY A 120 -33.68 -18.62 -1.04
C GLY A 120 -33.44 -19.12 0.39
N SER A 121 -33.59 -20.42 0.59
CA SER A 121 -33.38 -21.09 1.88
C SER A 121 -32.04 -21.83 1.99
N THR A 122 -31.16 -21.69 1.00
CA THR A 122 -29.85 -22.37 0.96
C THR A 122 -28.69 -21.38 0.97
N VAL A 123 -27.65 -21.64 1.77
CA VAL A 123 -26.36 -20.93 1.72
C VAL A 123 -25.37 -21.72 0.88
N TYR A 124 -24.73 -21.03 -0.06
CA TYR A 124 -23.63 -21.56 -0.86
C TYR A 124 -22.30 -20.88 -0.48
N LEU A 125 -21.23 -21.67 -0.52
CA LEU A 125 -19.86 -21.21 -0.35
C LEU A 125 -19.13 -21.30 -1.69
N LEU A 126 -18.51 -20.20 -2.10
CA LEU A 126 -17.68 -20.13 -3.28
C LEU A 126 -16.27 -19.71 -2.89
N ASN A 127 -15.31 -20.61 -3.07
CA ASN A 127 -13.89 -20.28 -2.90
C ASN A 127 -13.39 -19.54 -4.15
N ALA A 128 -13.06 -18.25 -4.00
CA ALA A 128 -12.67 -17.41 -5.13
C ALA A 128 -11.29 -17.75 -5.70
N SER A 129 -10.44 -18.48 -4.95
CA SER A 129 -9.10 -18.90 -5.40
C SER A 129 -9.16 -20.06 -6.39
N ASN A 130 -9.91 -21.12 -6.06
CA ASN A 130 -9.99 -22.35 -6.86
C ASN A 130 -11.31 -22.53 -7.61
N ARG A 131 -12.29 -21.63 -7.40
CA ARG A 131 -13.62 -21.64 -8.00
C ARG A 131 -14.50 -22.81 -7.56
N TYR A 132 -14.14 -23.47 -6.46
CA TYR A 132 -14.96 -24.52 -5.90
C TYR A 132 -16.21 -23.93 -5.27
N CYS A 133 -17.37 -24.47 -5.62
CA CYS A 133 -18.67 -24.10 -5.09
C CYS A 133 -19.26 -25.30 -4.33
N SER A 134 -19.77 -25.06 -3.13
CA SER A 134 -20.42 -26.08 -2.31
C SER A 134 -21.62 -25.50 -1.58
N GLU A 135 -22.61 -26.34 -1.34
CA GLU A 135 -23.71 -26.03 -0.43
C GLU A 135 -23.25 -26.15 1.02
N LEU A 136 -23.53 -25.15 1.85
CA LEU A 136 -23.23 -25.18 3.29
C LEU A 136 -24.41 -25.72 4.08
N VAL A 137 -25.59 -25.14 3.87
CA VAL A 137 -26.80 -25.49 4.60
C VAL A 137 -28.02 -25.12 3.78
N SER A 138 -29.04 -25.98 3.82
CA SER A 138 -30.39 -25.67 3.36
C SER A 138 -31.33 -25.71 4.56
N VAL A 139 -31.94 -24.56 4.85
CA VAL A 139 -33.00 -24.42 5.83
C VAL A 139 -34.29 -24.84 5.12
N GLY A 140 -35.08 -25.73 5.72
CA GLY A 140 -36.30 -26.26 5.11
C GLY A 140 -37.43 -25.24 5.05
N ASP A 141 -38.60 -25.59 5.59
CA ASP A 141 -39.82 -24.77 5.49
C ASP A 141 -39.85 -23.55 6.45
N ASP A 142 -38.75 -23.25 7.15
CA ASP A 142 -38.66 -22.13 8.10
C ASP A 142 -38.47 -20.75 7.42
N GLY A 143 -38.57 -20.71 6.09
CA GLY A 143 -38.46 -19.50 5.28
C GLY A 143 -37.05 -19.23 4.75
N PRO A 144 -36.88 -18.13 3.98
CA PRO A 144 -35.59 -17.82 3.38
C PRO A 144 -34.60 -17.30 4.41
N ILE A 145 -33.31 -17.49 4.11
CA ILE A 145 -32.24 -16.89 4.90
C ILE A 145 -32.28 -15.38 4.72
N THR A 146 -32.14 -14.65 5.82
CA THR A 146 -32.24 -13.18 5.84
C THR A 146 -30.91 -12.47 6.03
N SER A 147 -29.91 -13.15 6.59
CA SER A 147 -28.57 -12.60 6.81
C SER A 147 -27.51 -13.70 6.84
N VAL A 148 -26.33 -13.39 6.31
CA VAL A 148 -25.11 -14.20 6.42
C VAL A 148 -23.97 -13.26 6.80
N SER A 149 -23.14 -13.68 7.76
CA SER A 149 -21.93 -12.95 8.12
C SER A 149 -20.84 -13.93 8.58
N TRP A 150 -19.63 -13.74 8.06
CA TRP A 150 -18.44 -14.46 8.47
C TRP A 150 -17.93 -13.97 9.81
N SER A 151 -17.40 -14.92 10.57
CA SER A 151 -16.53 -14.65 11.70
C SER A 151 -15.26 -13.89 11.25
N PRO A 152 -14.66 -13.03 12.10
CA PRO A 152 -13.45 -12.27 11.72
C PRO A 152 -12.26 -13.15 11.32
N ASP A 153 -12.17 -14.34 11.90
CA ASP A 153 -11.17 -15.38 11.59
C ASP A 153 -11.53 -16.22 10.36
N GLY A 154 -12.73 -16.06 9.80
CA GLY A 154 -13.16 -16.71 8.55
C GLY A 154 -13.28 -18.23 8.66
N GLN A 155 -13.55 -18.72 9.87
CA GLN A 155 -13.79 -20.13 10.22
C GLN A 155 -15.23 -20.35 10.68
#